data_AF-A0A9W6DFG4-F1
#
_entry.id   AF-A0A9W6DFG4-F1
#
_cell.length_a   1.000
_cell.length_b   1.000
_cell.length_c   1.000
_cell.angle_alpha   90.00
_cell.angle_beta   90.00
_cell.angle_gamma   90.00
#
_symmetry.space_group_name_H-M   'P 1'
#
loop_
_entity.id
_entity.type
_entity.pdbx_description
1 polymer ?
#
loop_
_entity_poly.entity_id
_entity_poly.type
_entity_poly.pdbx_seq_one_letter_code
_entity_poly.pdbx_strand_id
1 'polypeptide(L)'
;MKLDEKKLYQKNKIGYNLVLIFVILDTIYTIFTLKNMAIDYSIGIFIITNILLLMVGFLAAVKLRVYSLKWSYLSILMGVVQGIRFFFIPHELCGQVKMYLSLVLLASAVVVFIAGIVSTIKSNNRIHYINENNISEEVLS
;
A
#
# COMPACT_ATOMS: atom_id res chain seq x y z
N MET A 1 0.09 26.89 -20.91
CA MET A 1 -0.55 25.81 -20.11
C MET A 1 -0.19 26.03 -18.65
N LYS A 2 -1.16 26.35 -17.80
CA LYS A 2 -0.91 26.64 -16.38
C LYS A 2 -0.47 25.34 -15.68
N LEU A 3 0.37 25.44 -14.65
CA LEU A 3 0.96 24.28 -13.97
C LEU A 3 -0.10 23.29 -13.45
N ASP A 4 -1.30 23.79 -13.18
CA ASP A 4 -2.42 23.02 -12.61
C ASP A 4 -3.18 22.20 -13.65
N GLU A 5 -3.26 22.64 -14.90
CA GLU A 5 -3.83 21.85 -16.02
C GLU A 5 -2.98 20.59 -16.26
N LYS A 6 -1.65 20.70 -16.11
CA LYS A 6 -0.72 19.57 -16.27
C LYS A 6 -0.89 18.50 -15.17
N LYS A 7 -1.27 18.91 -13.96
CA LYS A 7 -1.53 17.99 -12.85
C LYS A 7 -2.79 17.13 -13.06
N LEU A 8 -3.74 17.61 -13.87
CA LEU A 8 -4.97 16.89 -14.22
C LEU A 8 -4.71 15.60 -15.00
N TYR A 9 -3.77 15.66 -15.96
CA TYR A 9 -3.45 14.57 -16.88
C TYR A 9 -2.26 13.71 -16.44
N GLN A 10 -1.47 14.16 -15.47
CA GLN A 10 -0.35 13.38 -14.95
C GLN A 10 -0.83 12.27 -14.03
N LYS A 11 -0.45 11.02 -14.31
CA LYS A 11 -0.71 9.87 -13.44
C LYS A 11 -0.05 10.02 -12.06
N ASN A 12 -0.64 9.43 -11.02
CA ASN A 12 -0.06 9.45 -9.67
C ASN A 12 1.14 8.51 -9.55
N LYS A 13 2.31 8.96 -10.01
CA LYS A 13 3.56 8.16 -9.95
C LYS A 13 4.05 7.93 -8.52
N ILE A 14 3.88 8.92 -7.64
CA ILE A 14 4.38 8.85 -6.27
C ILE A 14 3.61 7.78 -5.48
N GLY A 15 2.27 7.89 -5.42
CA GLY A 15 1.44 6.89 -4.73
C GLY A 15 1.64 5.48 -5.28
N TYR A 16 1.70 5.35 -6.61
CA TYR A 16 2.00 4.07 -7.28
C TYR A 16 3.35 3.47 -6.84
N ASN A 17 4.43 4.26 -6.88
CA ASN A 17 5.76 3.79 -6.50
C ASN A 17 5.82 3.40 -5.02
N LEU A 18 5.16 4.15 -4.12
CA LEU A 18 5.14 3.81 -2.71
C LEU A 18 4.41 2.48 -2.45
N VAL A 19 3.28 2.22 -3.11
CA VAL A 19 2.60 0.93 -2.97
C VAL A 19 3.44 -0.22 -3.55
N LEU A 20 4.18 -0.01 -4.63
CA LEU A 20 5.13 -1.02 -5.13
C LEU A 20 6.25 -1.31 -4.13
N ILE A 21 6.81 -0.28 -3.48
CA ILE A 21 7.80 -0.46 -2.41
C ILE A 21 7.20 -1.29 -1.26
N PHE A 22 5.95 -1.01 -0.88
CA PHE A 22 5.22 -1.83 0.09
C PHE A 22 5.14 -3.31 -0.34
N VAL A 23 4.75 -3.60 -1.58
CA VAL A 23 4.67 -4.97 -2.10
C VAL A 23 6.02 -5.70 -2.02
N ILE A 24 7.11 -5.00 -2.34
CA ILE A 24 8.48 -5.55 -2.24
C ILE A 24 8.81 -5.86 -0.77
N LEU A 25 8.57 -4.93 0.14
CA LEU A 25 8.85 -5.12 1.58
C LEU A 25 8.02 -6.26 2.18
N ASP A 26 6.73 -6.36 1.83
CA ASP A 26 5.84 -7.41 2.31
C ASP A 26 6.25 -8.80 1.76
N THR A 27 6.74 -8.84 0.52
CA THR A 27 7.32 -10.05 -0.08
C THR A 27 8.59 -10.49 0.66
N ILE A 28 9.50 -9.55 0.95
CA ILE A 28 10.72 -9.81 1.74
C ILE A 28 10.31 -10.36 3.11
N TYR A 29 9.40 -9.68 3.82
CA TYR A 29 8.88 -10.13 5.11
C TYR A 29 8.34 -11.57 5.05
N THR A 30 7.53 -11.88 4.04
CA THR A 30 6.94 -13.21 3.86
C THR A 30 8.00 -14.29 3.66
N ILE A 31 8.97 -14.07 2.77
CA ILE A 31 10.05 -15.03 2.48
C ILE A 31 10.90 -15.30 3.74
N PHE A 32 11.31 -14.24 4.43
CA PHE A 32 12.14 -14.38 5.63
C PHE A 32 11.37 -15.01 6.79
N THR A 33 10.08 -14.70 6.95
CA THR A 33 9.25 -15.34 7.97
C THR A 33 9.08 -16.83 7.68
N LEU A 34 8.78 -17.19 6.43
CA LEU A 34 8.58 -18.58 6.02
C LEU A 34 9.85 -19.43 6.21
N LYS A 35 11.03 -18.86 5.97
CA LYS A 35 12.32 -19.56 6.18
C LYS A 35 12.57 -19.92 7.65
N ASN A 36 12.05 -19.15 8.59
CA ASN A 36 12.36 -19.28 10.02
C ASN A 36 11.20 -19.86 10.84
N MET A 37 10.05 -20.15 10.22
CA MET A 37 8.87 -20.68 10.90
C MET A 37 8.93 -22.22 10.98
N ALA A 38 8.47 -22.79 12.09
CA ALA A 38 8.33 -24.24 12.23
C ALA A 38 7.25 -24.78 11.26
N ILE A 39 7.50 -25.97 10.70
CA ILE A 39 6.61 -26.57 9.70
C ILE A 39 5.34 -27.10 10.38
N ASP A 40 4.24 -26.38 10.20
CA ASP A 40 2.92 -26.71 10.71
C ASP A 40 1.82 -26.22 9.74
N TYR A 41 0.56 -26.65 9.93
CA TYR A 41 -0.60 -26.24 9.14
C TYR A 41 -0.82 -24.72 9.09
N SER A 42 -0.37 -24.02 10.14
CA SER A 42 -0.39 -22.56 10.24
C SER A 42 0.38 -21.85 9.12
N ILE A 43 1.38 -22.51 8.51
CA ILE A 43 2.13 -21.97 7.36
C ILE A 43 1.21 -21.77 6.14
N GLY A 44 0.30 -22.71 5.87
CA GLY A 44 -0.59 -22.62 4.71
C GLY A 44 -1.48 -21.39 4.77
N ILE A 45 -2.07 -21.14 5.93
CA ILE A 45 -2.92 -19.97 6.19
C ILE A 45 -2.11 -18.67 6.07
N PHE A 46 -0.87 -18.66 6.57
CA PHE A 46 0.03 -17.52 6.44
C PHE A 46 0.36 -17.19 4.99
N ILE A 47 0.69 -18.19 4.17
CA ILE A 47 1.01 -18.00 2.75
C ILE A 47 -0.21 -17.46 2.00
N ILE A 48 -1.39 -18.08 2.17
CA ILE A 48 -2.62 -17.64 1.49
C ILE A 48 -2.96 -16.20 1.84
N THR A 49 -2.89 -15.84 3.12
CA THR A 49 -3.20 -14.47 3.58
C THR A 49 -2.22 -13.46 2.99
N ASN A 50 -0.93 -13.79 2.88
CA ASN A 50 0.07 -12.91 2.25
C ASN A 50 -0.14 -12.78 0.75
N ILE A 51 -0.46 -13.86 0.03
CA ILE A 51 -0.77 -13.79 -1.40
C ILE A 51 -1.97 -12.86 -1.63
N LEU A 52 -3.04 -13.00 -0.84
CA LEU A 52 -4.20 -12.11 -0.94
C LEU A 52 -3.81 -10.66 -0.66
N LEU A 53 -2.98 -10.39 0.35
CA LEU A 53 -2.53 -9.04 0.66
C LEU A 53 -1.70 -8.44 -0.47
N LEU A 54 -0.78 -9.21 -1.05
CA LEU A 54 0.04 -8.79 -2.20
C LEU A 54 -0.81 -8.51 -3.43
N MET A 55 -1.81 -9.35 -3.71
CA MET A 55 -2.77 -9.13 -4.80
C MET A 55 -3.55 -7.84 -4.61
N VAL A 56 -4.09 -7.60 -3.41
CA VAL A 56 -4.80 -6.36 -3.08
C VAL A 56 -3.88 -5.16 -3.16
N GLY A 57 -2.64 -5.27 -2.69
CA GLY A 57 -1.62 -4.22 -2.80
C GLY A 57 -1.28 -3.86 -4.25
N PHE A 58 -1.10 -4.86 -5.10
CA PHE A 58 -0.86 -4.62 -6.52
C PHE A 58 -2.06 -3.94 -7.21
N LEU A 59 -3.28 -4.39 -6.90
CA LEU A 59 -4.50 -3.77 -7.42
C LEU A 59 -4.67 -2.33 -6.93
N ALA A 60 -4.35 -2.08 -5.66
CA ALA A 60 -4.31 -0.74 -5.10
C ALA A 60 -3.30 0.14 -5.84
N ALA A 61 -2.09 -0.35 -6.15
CA ALA A 61 -1.10 0.42 -6.92
C ALA A 61 -1.67 0.85 -8.29
N VAL A 62 -2.27 -0.08 -9.04
CA VAL A 62 -2.86 0.20 -10.36
C VAL A 62 -3.99 1.22 -10.25
N LYS A 63 -4.85 1.12 -9.25
CA LYS A 63 -6.00 2.01 -9.06
C LYS A 63 -5.61 3.39 -8.51
N LEU A 64 -4.62 3.47 -7.61
CA LEU A 64 -4.05 4.74 -7.12
C LEU A 64 -3.44 5.55 -8.26
N ARG A 65 -2.91 4.89 -9.30
CA ARG A 65 -2.39 5.55 -10.52
C ARG A 65 -3.47 6.36 -11.26
N VAL A 66 -4.74 5.96 -11.13
CA VAL A 66 -5.93 6.55 -11.76
C VAL A 66 -6.71 7.47 -10.80
N TYR A 67 -6.13 7.82 -9.64
CA TYR A 67 -6.72 8.77 -8.67
C TYR A 67 -8.03 8.34 -8.00
N SER A 68 -8.34 7.05 -7.93
CA SER A 68 -9.58 6.61 -7.27
C SER A 68 -9.53 6.78 -5.75
N LEU A 69 -10.41 7.64 -5.19
CA LEU A 69 -10.49 7.90 -3.74
C LEU A 69 -10.73 6.64 -2.90
N LYS A 70 -11.64 5.75 -3.37
CA LYS A 70 -11.98 4.50 -2.67
C LYS A 70 -10.74 3.64 -2.39
N TRP A 71 -9.82 3.56 -3.36
CA TRP A 71 -8.59 2.78 -3.22
C TRP A 71 -7.54 3.48 -2.37
N SER A 72 -7.51 4.82 -2.33
CA SER A 72 -6.63 5.55 -1.40
C SER A 72 -6.99 5.24 0.06
N TYR A 73 -8.28 5.22 0.40
CA TYR A 73 -8.74 4.78 1.74
C TYR A 73 -8.39 3.31 2.00
N LEU A 74 -8.52 2.44 0.99
CA LEU A 74 -8.13 1.05 1.10
C LEU A 74 -6.62 0.89 1.38
N SER A 75 -5.75 1.70 0.76
CA SER A 75 -4.31 1.72 1.07
C SER A 75 -4.01 2.19 2.50
N ILE A 76 -4.78 3.15 3.03
CA ILE A 76 -4.68 3.54 4.45
C ILE A 76 -5.05 2.36 5.35
N LEU A 77 -6.16 1.68 5.04
CA LEU A 77 -6.61 0.50 5.77
C LEU A 77 -5.56 -0.62 5.74
N MET A 78 -4.92 -0.85 4.59
CA MET A 78 -3.82 -1.81 4.47
C MET A 78 -2.64 -1.48 5.41
N GLY A 79 -2.32 -0.19 5.57
CA GLY A 79 -1.29 0.24 6.53
C GLY A 79 -1.66 -0.09 7.97
N VAL A 80 -2.93 0.09 8.34
CA VAL A 80 -3.44 -0.30 9.66
C VAL A 80 -3.38 -1.82 9.85
N VAL A 81 -3.81 -2.60 8.86
CA VAL A 81 -3.71 -4.07 8.89
C VAL A 81 -2.26 -4.53 9.09
N GLN A 82 -1.32 -3.89 8.41
CA GLN A 82 0.11 -4.18 8.53
C GLN A 82 0.64 -3.80 9.93
N GLY A 83 0.14 -2.70 10.51
CA GLY A 83 0.41 -2.33 11.89
C GLY A 83 -0.17 -3.32 12.91
N ILE A 84 -1.36 -3.88 12.65
CA ILE A 84 -1.95 -4.92 13.51
C ILE A 84 -1.10 -6.20 13.43
N ARG A 85 -0.67 -6.61 12.23
CA ARG A 85 0.22 -7.76 12.02
C ARG A 85 1.52 -7.68 12.84
N PHE A 86 2.02 -6.48 13.12
CA PHE A 86 3.20 -6.30 13.96
C PHE A 86 3.03 -6.87 15.37
N PHE A 87 1.83 -6.79 15.94
CA PHE A 87 1.56 -7.35 17.27
C PHE A 87 1.45 -8.87 17.27
N PHE A 88 1.18 -9.48 16.11
CA PHE A 88 1.01 -10.92 15.95
C PHE A 88 2.28 -11.66 15.48
N ILE A 89 3.46 -11.02 15.54
CA ILE A 89 4.72 -11.69 15.18
C ILE A 89 4.94 -12.89 16.12
N PRO A 90 5.23 -14.10 15.58
CA PRO A 90 5.44 -15.31 16.37
C PRO A 90 6.51 -15.08 17.45
N HIS A 91 6.20 -15.45 18.70
CA HIS A 91 7.14 -15.32 19.82
C HIS A 91 8.33 -16.29 19.70
N GLU A 92 8.21 -17.32 18.85
CA GLU A 92 9.24 -18.31 18.54
C GLU A 92 10.45 -17.70 17.81
N LEU A 93 10.27 -16.56 17.15
CA LEU A 93 11.36 -15.80 16.54
C LEU A 93 12.14 -15.08 17.65
N CYS A 94 13.34 -15.56 17.96
CA CYS A 94 14.20 -14.97 18.99
C CYS A 94 15.37 -14.16 18.39
N GLY A 95 15.80 -13.10 19.10
CA GLY A 95 17.01 -12.34 18.79
C GLY A 95 16.91 -11.42 17.55
N GLN A 96 18.00 -11.37 16.77
CA GLN A 96 18.20 -10.41 15.67
C GLN A 96 17.19 -10.56 14.52
N VAL A 97 16.72 -11.78 14.25
CA VAL A 97 15.76 -12.06 13.16
C VAL A 97 14.40 -11.41 13.44
N LYS A 98 13.92 -11.50 14.68
CA LYS A 98 12.68 -10.83 15.10
C LYS A 98 12.80 -9.31 14.95
N MET A 99 13.93 -8.74 15.38
CA MET A 99 14.18 -7.31 15.26
C MET A 99 14.16 -6.87 13.78
N TYR A 100 14.85 -7.59 12.90
CA TYR A 100 14.87 -7.30 11.46
C TYR A 100 13.47 -7.39 10.84
N LEU A 101 12.72 -8.48 11.09
CA LEU A 101 11.36 -8.65 10.57
C LEU A 101 10.40 -7.58 11.07
N SER A 102 10.54 -7.19 12.34
CA SER A 102 9.71 -6.14 12.95
C SER A 102 9.96 -4.77 12.29
N LEU A 103 11.21 -4.45 11.95
CA LEU A 103 11.58 -3.22 11.25
C LEU A 103 11.06 -3.21 9.81
N VAL A 104 11.20 -4.32 9.07
CA VAL A 104 10.68 -4.45 7.70
C VAL A 104 9.16 -4.27 7.69
N LEU A 105 8.46 -4.89 8.65
CA LEU A 105 7.01 -4.79 8.75
C LEU A 105 6.56 -3.37 9.11
N LEU A 106 7.21 -2.71 10.07
CA LEU A 106 6.95 -1.30 10.40
C LEU A 106 7.20 -0.37 9.21
N ALA A 107 8.33 -0.57 8.51
CA ALA A 107 8.64 0.20 7.31
C ALA A 107 7.56 0.02 6.24
N SER A 108 7.12 -1.22 6.00
CA SER A 108 6.05 -1.52 5.04
C SER A 108 4.72 -0.84 5.43
N ALA A 109 4.35 -0.84 6.71
CA ALA A 109 3.14 -0.20 7.24
C ALA A 109 3.19 1.31 7.04
N VAL A 110 4.32 1.96 7.39
CA VAL A 110 4.51 3.40 7.23
C VAL A 110 4.46 3.80 5.75
N VAL A 111 5.13 3.04 4.87
CA VAL A 111 5.18 3.33 3.44
C VAL A 111 3.78 3.29 2.81
N VAL A 112 3.00 2.22 3.07
CA VAL A 112 1.66 2.10 2.46
C VAL A 112 0.66 3.10 3.05
N PHE A 113 0.81 3.45 4.33
CA PHE A 113 0.00 4.48 4.98
C PHE A 113 0.26 5.87 4.37
N ILE A 114 1.53 6.24 4.20
CA ILE A 114 1.93 7.48 3.51
C ILE A 114 1.44 7.47 2.07
N ALA A 115 1.53 6.33 1.37
CA ALA A 115 1.02 6.18 0.01
C ALA A 115 -0.48 6.52 -0.08
N GLY A 116 -1.26 6.05 0.88
CA GLY A 116 -2.69 6.34 1.01
C GLY A 116 -2.98 7.82 1.28
N ILE A 117 -2.26 8.45 2.22
CA ILE A 117 -2.41 9.88 2.52
C ILE A 117 -2.08 10.74 1.31
N VAL A 118 -0.90 10.54 0.71
CA VAL A 118 -0.44 11.31 -0.45
C VAL A 118 -1.42 11.17 -1.62
N SER A 119 -1.93 9.97 -1.84
CA SER A 119 -2.90 9.71 -2.91
C SER A 119 -4.27 10.31 -2.64
N THR A 120 -4.68 10.40 -1.37
CA THR A 120 -5.93 11.07 -0.96
C THR A 120 -5.84 12.58 -1.18
N ILE A 121 -4.77 13.21 -0.71
CA ILE A 121 -4.54 14.66 -0.91
C ILE A 121 -4.54 14.98 -2.41
N LYS A 122 -3.81 14.20 -3.21
CA LYS A 122 -3.69 14.45 -4.65
C LYS A 122 -4.99 14.20 -5.40
N SER A 123 -5.79 13.23 -4.97
CA SER A 123 -7.12 12.96 -5.57
C SER A 123 -8.12 14.05 -5.21
N ASN A 124 -8.16 14.52 -3.96
CA ASN A 124 -9.02 15.63 -3.54
C ASN A 124 -8.68 16.93 -4.27
N ASN A 125 -7.40 17.26 -4.41
CA ASN A 125 -6.98 18.47 -5.15
C ASN A 125 -7.39 18.41 -6.62
N ARG A 126 -7.41 17.21 -7.24
CA ARG A 126 -7.90 17.02 -8.61
C ARG A 126 -9.41 17.24 -8.70
N ILE A 127 -10.19 16.70 -7.76
CA ILE A 127 -11.64 16.87 -7.73
C ILE A 127 -12.02 18.34 -7.51
N HIS A 128 -11.34 19.03 -6.58
CA HIS A 128 -11.55 20.46 -6.34
C HIS A 128 -11.31 21.28 -7.61
N TYR A 129 -10.21 21.00 -8.34
CA TYR A 129 -9.89 21.71 -9.57
C TYR A 129 -10.89 21.43 -10.70
N ILE A 130 -11.42 20.21 -10.80
CA ILE A 130 -12.47 19.86 -11.78
C ILE A 130 -13.75 20.66 -11.50
N ASN A 131 -14.16 20.70 -10.22
CA ASN A 131 -15.36 21.42 -9.78
C ASN A 131 -15.24 22.94 -9.99
N GLU A 132 -14.08 23.54 -9.67
CA GLU A 132 -13.85 24.98 -9.85
C GLU A 132 -13.85 25.41 -11.32
N ASN A 133 -13.43 24.52 -12.23
CA ASN A 133 -13.31 24.85 -13.65
C ASN A 133 -14.48 24.30 -14.51
N ASN A 134 -15.54 23.74 -13.90
CA ASN A 134 -16.69 23.13 -14.59
C ASN A 134 -16.30 22.19 -15.75
N ILE A 135 -15.20 21.45 -15.60
CA ILE A 135 -14.73 20.52 -16.63
C ILE A 135 -15.62 19.29 -16.59
N SER A 136 -16.40 19.04 -17.64
CA SER A 136 -17.32 17.89 -17.74
C SER A 136 -16.59 16.56 -17.51
N GLU A 137 -17.11 15.73 -16.61
CA GLU A 137 -16.53 14.45 -16.17
C GLU A 137 -16.29 13.45 -17.32
N GLU A 138 -16.93 13.64 -18.48
CA GLU A 138 -16.79 12.82 -19.70
C GLU A 138 -15.37 12.78 -20.29
N VAL A 139 -14.50 13.76 -19.99
CA VAL A 139 -13.12 13.78 -20.51
C VAL A 139 -12.19 12.85 -19.69
N LEU A 140 -12.67 12.28 -18.58
CA LEU A 140 -11.85 11.60 -17.57
C LEU A 140 -12.08 10.09 -17.45
N SER A 141 -12.96 9.49 -18.26
CA SER A 141 -13.19 8.04 -18.33
C SER A 141 -12.12 7.31 -19.16
#